data_AF-A0A7H0IFH1-F1
#
_entry.id   AF-A0A7H0IFH1-F1
#
_cell.length_a   1.000
_cell.length_b   1.000
_cell.length_c   1.000
_cell.angle_alpha   90.00
_cell.angle_beta   90.00
_cell.angle_gamma   90.00
#
_symmetry.space_group_name_H-M   'P 1'
#
loop_
_entity.id
_entity.type
_entity.pdbx_description
1 polymer ?
#
loop_
_entity_poly.entity_id
_entity_poly.type
_entity_poly.pdbx_seq_one_letter_code
_entity_poly.pdbx_strand_id
1 'polypeptide(L)'
;MPHPLMLAAASKLVRAEQLRSAARTQAFHTWGARAATAASKHARRLLGDEAVTLKWEALGVLHPDDLLQATAPLGTVAGQHLELHYSGDGNHIERLALRRSCGTCPAQHLDDIDSLEHLGRLLARTPAWPTLKEQA
;
A
#
# COMPACT_ATOMS: atom_id res chain seq x y z
N MET A 1 16.43 30.33 34.57
CA MET A 1 17.31 29.93 33.46
C MET A 1 17.38 28.41 33.38
N PRO A 2 17.39 27.84 32.16
CA PRO A 2 17.82 26.49 31.82
C PRO A 2 18.86 25.85 32.74
N HIS A 3 18.65 24.70 33.39
CA HIS A 3 19.82 23.98 33.91
C HIS A 3 20.66 23.45 32.71
N PRO A 4 21.99 23.65 32.65
CA PRO A 4 22.80 23.27 31.49
C PRO A 4 22.65 21.80 31.06
N LEU A 5 22.46 20.90 32.02
CA LEU A 5 22.21 19.48 31.75
C LEU A 5 20.88 19.23 31.01
N MET A 6 19.84 20.02 31.29
CA MET A 6 18.55 19.91 30.59
C MET A 6 18.69 20.37 29.14
N LEU A 7 19.44 21.44 28.89
CA LEU A 7 19.73 21.91 27.54
C LEU A 7 20.51 20.86 26.75
N ALA A 8 21.54 20.27 27.36
CA ALA A 8 22.33 19.20 26.73
C ALA A 8 21.49 17.94 26.43
N ALA A 9 20.60 17.54 27.34
CA ALA A 9 19.70 16.41 27.14
C ALA A 9 18.70 16.68 25.99
N ALA A 10 18.08 17.86 25.96
CA ALA A 10 17.17 18.26 24.89
C ALA A 10 17.88 18.28 23.52
N SER A 11 19.08 18.87 23.44
CA SER A 11 19.87 18.87 22.19
C SER A 11 20.23 17.46 21.72
N LYS A 12 20.56 16.54 22.63
CA LYS A 12 20.83 15.13 22.28
C LYS A 12 19.57 14.44 21.75
N LEU A 13 18.42 14.66 22.39
CA LEU A 13 17.15 14.06 21.95
C LEU A 13 16.76 14.55 20.54
N VAL A 14 16.79 15.86 20.31
CA VAL A 14 16.49 16.46 19.01
C VAL A 14 17.41 15.90 17.92
N ARG A 15 18.72 15.81 18.19
CA ARG A 15 19.66 15.23 17.23
C ARG A 15 19.36 13.76 16.94
N ALA A 16 19.03 12.97 17.97
CA ALA A 16 18.67 11.56 17.79
C ALA A 16 17.36 11.39 17.01
N GLU A 17 16.39 12.27 17.18
CA GLU A 17 15.15 12.29 16.40
C GLU A 17 15.40 12.65 14.93
N GLN A 18 16.22 13.66 14.67
CA GLN A 18 16.63 14.04 13.31
C GLN A 18 17.32 12.88 12.59
N LEU A 19 18.25 12.19 13.26
CA LEU A 19 18.93 11.02 12.69
C LEU A 19 17.95 9.87 12.40
N ARG A 20 17.03 9.57 13.33
CA ARG A 20 15.99 8.55 13.12
C ARG A 20 15.06 8.92 11.96
N SER A 21 14.68 10.18 11.85
CA SER A 21 13.84 10.68 10.77
C SER A 21 14.55 10.56 9.42
N ALA A 22 15.82 10.99 9.33
CA ALA A 22 16.61 10.89 8.11
C ALA A 22 16.79 9.42 7.67
N ALA A 23 17.10 8.53 8.61
CA ALA A 23 17.23 7.09 8.34
C ALA A 23 15.91 6.49 7.82
N ARG A 24 14.76 6.86 8.41
CA ARG A 24 13.44 6.42 7.94
C ARG A 24 13.13 6.94 6.54
N THR A 25 13.40 8.21 6.27
CA THR A 25 13.19 8.81 4.94
C THR A 25 14.06 8.12 3.88
N GLN A 26 15.34 7.86 4.18
CA GLN A 26 16.23 7.14 3.27
C GLN A 26 15.79 5.69 3.04
N ALA A 27 15.39 4.99 4.10
CA ALA A 27 14.84 3.65 3.99
C ALA A 27 13.56 3.66 3.15
N PHE A 28 12.67 4.64 3.34
CA PHE A 28 11.45 4.79 2.56
C PHE A 28 11.73 5.07 1.08
N HIS A 29 12.69 5.93 0.75
CA HIS A 29 13.02 6.18 -0.66
C HIS A 29 13.57 4.93 -1.36
N THR A 30 14.43 4.18 -0.69
CA THR A 30 15.02 2.96 -1.27
C THR A 30 14.02 1.80 -1.34
N TRP A 31 13.20 1.62 -0.30
CA TRP A 31 12.17 0.59 -0.24
C TRP A 31 10.93 0.91 -1.07
N GLY A 32 10.42 2.14 -0.98
CA GLY A 32 9.18 2.55 -1.62
C GLY A 32 9.22 2.42 -3.13
N ALA A 33 10.35 2.78 -3.76
CA ALA A 33 10.55 2.55 -5.19
C ALA A 33 10.57 1.06 -5.56
N ARG A 34 11.17 0.21 -4.71
CA ARG A 34 11.19 -1.25 -4.90
C ARG A 34 9.80 -1.84 -4.74
N ALA A 35 9.07 -1.45 -3.70
CA ALA A 35 7.71 -1.89 -3.42
C ALA A 35 6.76 -1.55 -4.58
N ALA A 36 6.77 -0.31 -5.07
CA ALA A 36 5.92 0.10 -6.21
C ALA A 36 6.29 -0.66 -7.50
N THR A 37 7.59 -0.86 -7.76
CA THR A 37 8.07 -1.63 -8.91
C THR A 37 7.61 -3.08 -8.85
N ALA A 38 7.75 -3.70 -7.68
CA ALA A 38 7.37 -5.09 -7.50
C ALA A 38 5.84 -5.29 -7.55
N ALA A 39 5.07 -4.33 -7.01
CA ALA A 39 3.62 -4.28 -7.17
C ALA A 39 3.19 -4.19 -8.63
N SER A 40 3.81 -3.30 -9.40
CA SER A 40 3.52 -3.19 -10.85
C SER A 40 3.84 -4.50 -11.57
N LYS A 41 4.99 -5.12 -11.29
CA LYS A 41 5.39 -6.39 -11.90
C LYS A 41 4.45 -7.54 -11.53
N HIS A 42 4.08 -7.63 -10.27
CA HIS A 42 3.17 -8.67 -9.78
C HIS A 42 1.76 -8.51 -10.34
N ALA A 43 1.22 -7.28 -10.33
CA ALA A 43 -0.07 -6.97 -10.91
C ALA A 43 -0.13 -7.30 -12.41
N ARG A 44 0.92 -6.99 -13.19
CA ARG A 44 0.96 -7.39 -14.61
C ARG A 44 0.95 -8.89 -14.82
N ARG A 45 1.59 -9.66 -13.95
CA ARG A 45 1.57 -11.14 -14.04
C ARG A 45 0.18 -11.71 -13.78
N LEU A 46 -0.58 -11.15 -12.83
CA LEU A 46 -1.90 -11.66 -12.46
C LEU A 46 -3.04 -11.09 -13.31
N LEU A 47 -2.95 -9.81 -13.66
CA LEU A 47 -4.04 -9.07 -14.28
C LEU A 47 -3.83 -8.81 -15.77
N GLY A 48 -2.64 -9.12 -16.31
CA GLY A 48 -2.31 -8.84 -17.72
C GLY A 48 -1.78 -7.42 -17.96
N ASP A 49 -1.73 -7.04 -19.22
CA ASP A 49 -1.11 -5.79 -19.68
C ASP A 49 -1.87 -4.55 -19.23
N GLU A 50 -3.17 -4.67 -18.98
CA GLU A 50 -4.07 -3.62 -18.50
C GLU A 50 -3.59 -3.01 -17.16
N ALA A 51 -2.90 -3.81 -16.34
CA ALA A 51 -2.35 -3.37 -15.06
C ALA A 51 -1.22 -2.33 -15.18
N VAL A 52 -0.71 -2.06 -16.39
CA VAL A 52 0.27 -0.97 -16.61
C VAL A 52 -0.29 0.40 -16.25
N THR A 53 -1.62 0.55 -16.29
CA THR A 53 -2.32 1.80 -15.98
C THR A 53 -2.37 2.12 -14.47
N LEU A 54 -2.06 1.12 -13.62
CA LEU A 54 -2.10 1.27 -12.17
C LEU A 54 -0.95 2.14 -11.65
N LYS A 55 -1.32 3.20 -10.92
CA LYS A 55 -0.37 4.08 -10.23
C LYS A 55 -0.16 3.59 -8.81
N TRP A 56 0.94 2.87 -8.60
CA TRP A 56 1.31 2.33 -7.29
C TRP A 56 2.00 3.37 -6.42
N GLU A 57 1.55 3.49 -5.18
CA GLU A 57 2.10 4.35 -4.13
C GLU A 57 2.54 3.50 -2.95
N ALA A 58 3.77 3.70 -2.48
CA ALA A 58 4.29 2.97 -1.33
C ALA A 58 3.74 3.54 -0.02
N LEU A 59 3.30 2.68 0.90
CA LEU A 59 2.66 3.09 2.14
C LEU A 59 3.61 3.19 3.36
N GLY A 60 4.85 2.74 3.22
CA GLY A 60 5.87 2.89 4.26
C GLY A 60 6.93 1.80 4.22
N VAL A 61 7.98 1.98 5.03
CA VAL A 61 8.85 0.86 5.44
C VAL A 61 8.22 0.26 6.68
N LEU A 62 7.41 -0.76 6.46
CA LEU A 62 6.80 -1.48 7.55
C LEU A 62 7.65 -2.72 7.89
N HIS A 63 7.57 -3.17 9.14
CA HIS A 63 8.33 -4.30 9.68
C HIS A 63 8.09 -5.58 8.84
N PRO A 64 8.98 -6.59 8.87
CA PRO A 64 8.88 -7.75 7.99
C PRO A 64 7.61 -8.60 8.16
N ASP A 65 6.87 -8.43 9.26
CA ASP A 65 5.77 -9.33 9.62
C ASP A 65 4.38 -8.73 9.26
N ASP A 66 3.97 -8.84 7.99
CA ASP A 66 2.59 -8.59 7.47
C ASP A 66 2.15 -7.14 7.21
N LEU A 67 2.87 -6.40 6.37
CA LEU A 67 2.52 -5.00 6.17
C LEU A 67 2.55 -4.59 4.69
N LEU A 68 1.34 -4.40 4.17
CA LEU A 68 0.97 -3.62 2.98
C LEU A 68 2.10 -2.70 2.47
N GLN A 69 2.64 -3.01 1.29
CA GLN A 69 3.81 -2.33 0.77
C GLN A 69 3.48 -1.24 -0.24
N ALA A 70 2.42 -1.44 -1.03
CA ALA A 70 1.97 -0.45 -1.99
C ALA A 70 0.45 -0.55 -2.21
N THR A 71 -0.14 0.59 -2.55
CA THR A 71 -1.54 0.71 -2.97
C THR A 71 -1.64 1.32 -4.35
N ALA A 72 -2.63 0.91 -5.13
CA ALA A 72 -3.04 1.61 -6.35
C ALA A 72 -4.55 1.88 -6.31
N PRO A 73 -5.00 3.14 -6.44
CA PRO A 73 -6.42 3.43 -6.59
C PRO A 73 -6.95 2.88 -7.92
N LEU A 74 -8.16 2.33 -7.90
CA LEU A 74 -8.86 1.90 -9.13
C LEU A 74 -9.71 3.01 -9.77
N GLY A 75 -9.78 4.18 -9.15
CA GLY A 75 -10.39 5.39 -9.73
C GLY A 75 -11.93 5.40 -9.80
N THR A 76 -12.60 4.33 -9.35
CA THR A 76 -14.01 4.10 -9.70
C THR A 76 -14.98 4.36 -8.56
N VAL A 77 -14.55 4.27 -7.29
CA VAL A 77 -15.33 4.67 -6.11
C VAL A 77 -14.38 5.07 -4.99
N ALA A 78 -14.73 6.11 -4.22
CA ALA A 78 -14.03 6.45 -2.99
C ALA A 78 -13.92 5.20 -2.08
N GLY A 79 -12.68 4.73 -1.86
CA GLY A 79 -12.39 3.62 -0.97
C GLY A 79 -12.11 2.26 -1.62
N GLN A 80 -12.05 2.15 -2.96
CA GLN A 80 -11.57 0.94 -3.66
C GLN A 80 -10.12 1.10 -4.11
N HIS A 81 -9.24 0.26 -3.57
CA HIS A 81 -7.82 0.27 -3.90
C HIS A 81 -7.29 -1.16 -4.02
N LEU A 82 -6.38 -1.37 -4.95
CA LEU A 82 -5.54 -2.56 -4.97
C LEU A 82 -4.43 -2.40 -3.94
N GLU A 83 -4.15 -3.49 -3.24
CA GLU A 83 -3.15 -3.57 -2.19
C GLU A 83 -2.18 -4.70 -2.52
N LEU A 84 -0.89 -4.42 -2.45
CA LEU A 84 0.13 -5.46 -2.48
C LEU A 84 0.62 -5.73 -1.07
N HIS A 85 0.49 -6.99 -0.66
CA HIS A 85 0.98 -7.52 0.61
C HIS A 85 2.14 -8.48 0.35
N TYR A 86 3.13 -8.46 1.23
CA TYR A 86 4.20 -9.45 1.28
C TYR A 86 4.20 -10.12 2.64
N SER A 87 4.28 -11.45 2.66
CA SER A 87 4.63 -12.16 3.88
C SER A 87 6.17 -12.22 3.99
N GLY A 88 6.71 -11.72 5.10
CA GLY A 88 8.14 -11.80 5.41
C GLY A 88 8.54 -13.09 6.12
N ASP A 89 7.62 -14.07 6.20
CA ASP A 89 7.76 -15.38 6.87
C ASP A 89 8.75 -16.34 6.17
N GLY A 90 9.67 -15.83 5.34
CA GLY A 90 10.71 -16.59 4.65
C GLY A 90 10.27 -17.22 3.33
N ASN A 91 8.97 -17.26 3.03
CA ASN A 91 8.46 -17.81 1.76
C ASN A 91 8.24 -16.76 0.65
N HIS A 92 8.48 -15.47 0.93
CA HIS A 92 8.36 -14.37 -0.04
C HIS A 92 7.05 -14.41 -0.84
N ILE A 93 5.92 -14.61 -0.17
CA ILE A 93 4.62 -14.70 -0.86
C ILE A 93 4.13 -13.28 -1.15
N GLU A 94 4.09 -12.93 -2.43
CA GLU A 94 3.44 -11.73 -2.95
C GLU A 94 1.94 -12.00 -3.11
N ARG A 95 1.12 -11.16 -2.48
CA ARG A 95 -0.34 -11.27 -2.51
C ARG A 95 -0.94 -9.94 -2.99
N LEU A 96 -1.74 -10.02 -4.05
CA LEU A 96 -2.54 -8.90 -4.54
C LEU A 96 -3.96 -9.00 -3.96
N ALA A 97 -4.45 -7.92 -3.38
CA ALA A 97 -5.79 -7.89 -2.79
C ALA A 97 -6.57 -6.65 -3.20
N LEU A 98 -7.89 -6.79 -3.32
CA LEU A 98 -8.83 -5.69 -3.46
C LEU A 98 -9.28 -5.27 -2.06
N ARG A 99 -8.93 -4.04 -1.66
CA ARG A 99 -9.54 -3.42 -0.51
C ARG A 99 -10.77 -2.64 -0.93
N ARG A 100 -11.89 -2.92 -0.26
CA ARG A 100 -13.16 -2.22 -0.42
C ARG A 100 -13.57 -1.62 0.91
N SER A 101 -13.55 -0.30 0.98
CA SER A 101 -14.06 0.44 2.14
C SER A 101 -15.52 0.80 1.90
N CYS A 102 -16.36 0.58 2.92
CA CYS A 102 -17.73 1.07 2.86
C CYS A 102 -17.75 2.59 3.08
N GLY A 103 -18.44 3.33 2.21
CA GLY A 103 -18.59 4.78 2.37
C GLY A 103 -19.51 5.20 3.51
N THR A 104 -20.33 4.26 4.03
CA THR A 104 -21.37 4.54 5.03
C THR A 104 -21.14 3.84 6.38
N CYS A 105 -20.13 2.98 6.50
CA CYS A 105 -19.79 2.32 7.75
C CYS A 105 -18.27 2.05 7.83
N PRO A 106 -17.71 1.80 9.03
CA PRO A 106 -16.27 1.56 9.18
C PRO A 106 -15.81 0.20 8.63
N ALA A 107 -16.72 -0.61 8.05
CA ALA A 107 -16.38 -1.92 7.54
C ALA A 107 -15.44 -1.83 6.33
N GLN A 108 -14.43 -2.69 6.35
CA GLN A 108 -13.45 -2.85 5.28
C GLN A 108 -13.37 -4.32 4.93
N HIS A 109 -13.36 -4.61 3.64
CA HIS A 109 -13.20 -5.96 3.12
C HIS A 109 -11.90 -6.01 2.32
N LEU A 110 -11.14 -7.07 2.52
CA LEU A 110 -9.91 -7.35 1.81
C LEU A 110 -10.07 -8.73 1.15
N ASP A 111 -10.12 -8.75 -0.17
CA ASP A 111 -10.35 -9.96 -0.96
C ASP A 111 -9.14 -10.23 -1.85
N ASP A 112 -8.64 -11.46 -1.87
CA ASP A 112 -7.49 -11.81 -2.70
C ASP A 112 -7.83 -11.90 -4.16
N ILE A 113 -6.88 -11.45 -4.97
CA ILE A 113 -7.00 -11.47 -6.41
C ILE A 113 -5.91 -12.38 -6.95
N ASP A 114 -6.34 -13.38 -7.70
CA ASP A 114 -5.48 -14.34 -8.39
C ASP A 114 -5.51 -14.15 -9.92
N SER A 115 -6.45 -13.36 -10.44
CA SER A 115 -6.67 -13.16 -11.87
C SER A 115 -7.53 -11.94 -12.17
N LEU A 116 -7.45 -11.45 -13.42
CA LEU A 116 -8.31 -10.36 -13.89
C LEU A 116 -9.81 -10.74 -13.85
N GLU A 117 -10.14 -11.98 -14.18
CA GLU A 117 -11.52 -12.47 -14.12
C GLU A 117 -12.05 -12.45 -12.69
N HIS A 118 -11.25 -12.90 -11.72
CA HIS A 118 -11.63 -12.87 -10.31
C HIS A 118 -11.83 -11.42 -9.83
N LEU A 119 -10.94 -10.50 -10.21
CA LEU A 119 -11.15 -9.07 -9.94
C LEU A 119 -12.49 -8.57 -10.49
N GLY A 120 -12.82 -8.93 -11.74
CA GLY A 120 -14.12 -8.60 -12.35
C GLY A 120 -15.31 -9.13 -11.54
N ARG A 121 -15.25 -10.38 -11.07
CA ARG A 121 -16.29 -10.99 -10.22
C ARG A 121 -16.44 -10.28 -8.87
N LEU A 122 -15.35 -9.80 -8.28
CA LEU A 122 -15.37 -9.02 -7.03
C LEU A 122 -15.99 -7.64 -7.25
N LEU A 123 -15.60 -6.95 -8.34
CA LEU A 123 -16.15 -5.63 -8.71
C LEU A 123 -17.63 -5.70 -9.06
N ALA A 124 -18.09 -6.82 -9.65
CA ALA A 124 -19.50 -7.06 -9.95
C ALA A 124 -20.41 -7.08 -8.72
N ARG A 125 -19.84 -7.30 -7.53
CA ARG A 125 -20.57 -7.27 -6.24
C ARG A 125 -20.58 -5.88 -5.61
N THR A 126 -20.06 -4.88 -6.29
CA THR A 126 -19.98 -3.51 -5.77
C THR A 126 -21.06 -2.62 -6.37
N PRO A 127 -21.50 -1.58 -5.64
CA PRO A 127 -22.46 -0.60 -6.17
C PRO A 127 -21.97 0.14 -7.43
N ALA A 128 -20.66 0.13 -7.68
CA ALA A 128 -20.04 0.75 -8.86
C ALA A 128 -20.32 -0.01 -10.16
N TRP A 129 -20.68 -1.29 -10.07
CA TRP A 129 -20.73 -2.20 -11.21
C TRP A 129 -21.58 -1.72 -12.39
N PRO A 130 -22.80 -1.16 -12.18
CA PRO A 130 -23.61 -0.67 -13.30
C PRO A 130 -22.86 0.39 -14.13
N THR A 131 -22.24 1.36 -13.46
CA THR A 131 -21.47 2.42 -14.12
C THR A 131 -20.23 1.87 -14.83
N LEU A 132 -19.52 0.92 -14.21
CA LEU A 132 -18.36 0.26 -14.82
C LEU A 132 -18.73 -0.47 -16.12
N LYS A 133 -19.85 -1.19 -16.09
CA LYS A 133 -20.32 -1.97 -17.25
C LYS A 133 -20.76 -1.09 -18.42
N GLU A 134 -21.28 0.10 -18.16
CA GLU A 134 -21.67 1.06 -19.20
C GLU A 134 -20.47 1.72 -19.90
N GLN A 135 -19.30 1.71 -19.26
CA GLN A 135 -18.07 2.33 -19.75
C GLN A 135 -17.09 1.33 -20.40
N ALA A 136 -17.33 0.03 -20.26
CA ALA A 136 -16.52 -1.06 -20.79
C ALA A 136 -16.97 -1.48 -22.19
#